data_AF-A0A3R6TVH9-F1
#
_entry.id   AF-A0A3R6TVH9-F1
#
_cell.length_a   1.000
_cell.length_b   1.000
_cell.length_c   1.000
_cell.angle_alpha   90.00
_cell.angle_beta   90.00
_cell.angle_gamma   90.00
#
_symmetry.space_group_name_H-M   'P 1'
#
loop_
_entity.id
_entity.type
_entity.pdbx_description
1 polymer ?
#
loop_
_entity_poly.entity_id
_entity_poly.type
_entity_poly.pdbx_seq_one_letter_code
_entity_poly.pdbx_strand_id
1 'polypeptide(L)'
;MLSNKGDECEDALPIADERYSIVCDGVGASGLTKHCLNDKKTGTQVRHTSAYLGSRIVCNSVNDYYNYNLEEFNRTLLNCDSVKEVIEKFVNGLKNYVIESLNRKMMEWNITPSNSKTFKDFPTTLASTVYISNGNKTSVLVIWAGDSRAYVLSRENGLQLLSLDDAVDSENKMNSDSQMTNVILYGDEFKLNYALYEVTSPCLIFCCSDGCFDFRKSPLHFEYALLYTIINCKSGNSENNIGEILAENILDVMCREIGDDTTMAGVIVGMSSIDDLKNTYQPRMKEFESTVEKINTYINDLNEYKRESDEKNKTIRLYASEFETLVYNLVTSLMNLDSSLDEYTWLASVKDYNKYKEKIESASRRDYTEETYGDDKARKLCMDFLVADYLKNKYSQRMRSYKDSNCDIISAGKYLSMCAEMLQHPSFKKNVKLQNNYDAESELNINFIVSILIELSELLNSGDPIISDLWEQSKYLSPIWRDERNKYLADGSLTHRFEQVIDGHAIQPFVSSLTDKELIEYRKGIQEKSQKQQVPDKSAREIIDEFWMKNKEEIIDNFIAYNGDIYSNKYETELYNLEHIRLYKEANQNLPSISKKIEDAQSNVNSVWDSYKDLYQLYTKASLKGVL
;
A
#
# COMPACT_ATOMS: atom_id res chain seq x y z
N MET A 1 18.90 36.29 14.40
CA MET A 1 18.31 35.15 15.13
C MET A 1 16.89 34.96 14.63
N LEU A 2 16.47 33.72 14.35
CA LEU A 2 15.16 33.38 13.80
C LEU A 2 14.62 32.12 14.47
N SER A 3 13.40 32.17 14.99
CA SER A 3 12.63 31.00 15.44
C SER A 3 11.16 31.17 15.02
N ASN A 4 10.56 30.16 14.41
CA ASN A 4 9.18 30.23 13.90
C ASN A 4 8.10 30.04 14.98
N LYS A 5 8.41 29.31 16.06
CA LYS A 5 7.48 29.02 17.16
C LYS A 5 7.98 29.54 18.51
N GLY A 6 9.06 30.32 18.52
CA GLY A 6 9.63 30.87 19.74
C GLY A 6 9.99 29.79 20.76
N ASP A 7 9.70 30.03 22.04
CA ASP A 7 10.04 29.10 23.13
C ASP A 7 9.00 27.96 23.30
N GLU A 8 7.99 27.85 22.45
CA GLU A 8 6.92 26.85 22.59
C GLU A 8 7.22 25.51 21.90
N CYS A 9 8.37 25.41 21.23
CA CYS A 9 8.74 24.31 20.35
C CYS A 9 9.95 23.49 20.84
N GLU A 10 10.24 22.34 20.23
CA GLU A 10 11.33 21.45 20.68
C GLU A 10 12.71 22.06 20.45
N ASP A 11 12.88 22.87 19.41
CA ASP A 11 14.07 23.71 19.21
C ASP A 11 14.33 24.64 20.41
N ALA A 12 15.61 24.88 20.69
CA ALA A 12 16.00 25.97 21.56
C ALA A 12 15.97 27.31 20.81
N LEU A 13 15.72 28.41 21.53
CA LEU A 13 15.90 29.73 20.95
C LEU A 13 17.34 29.88 20.41
N PRO A 14 17.50 30.37 19.16
CA PRO A 14 18.83 30.56 18.57
C PRO A 14 19.59 31.64 19.32
N ILE A 15 20.92 31.51 19.35
CA ILE A 15 21.81 32.54 19.91
C ILE A 15 22.76 32.97 18.81
N ALA A 16 22.82 34.26 18.51
CA ALA A 16 23.82 34.83 17.62
C ALA A 16 24.30 36.18 18.17
N ASP A 17 25.62 36.35 18.20
CA ASP A 17 26.29 37.63 18.38
C ASP A 17 27.49 37.73 17.41
N GLU A 18 28.30 38.78 17.55
CA GLU A 18 29.48 39.00 16.71
C GLU A 18 30.62 37.98 16.91
N ARG A 19 30.57 37.16 17.97
CA ARG A 19 31.61 36.20 18.38
C ARG A 19 31.23 34.75 18.06
N TYR A 20 29.95 34.40 18.10
CA TYR A 20 29.49 33.04 17.81
C TYR A 20 28.01 32.93 17.42
N SER A 21 27.62 31.77 16.91
CA SER A 21 26.22 31.41 16.70
C SER A 21 25.94 29.97 17.13
N ILE A 22 24.74 29.71 17.65
CA ILE A 22 24.35 28.41 18.22
C ILE A 22 22.90 28.10 17.81
N VAL A 23 22.69 26.89 17.30
CA VAL A 23 21.39 26.27 17.08
C VAL A 23 21.42 24.87 17.66
N CYS A 24 20.36 24.52 18.41
CA CYS A 24 20.14 23.19 18.92
C CYS A 24 18.68 22.80 18.65
N ASP A 25 18.47 21.77 17.86
CA ASP A 25 17.16 21.17 17.60
C ASP A 25 16.94 19.94 18.50
N GLY A 26 15.74 19.85 19.07
CA GLY A 26 15.34 18.76 19.95
C GLY A 26 14.81 17.58 19.15
N VAL A 27 15.43 16.40 19.29
CA VAL A 27 15.08 15.24 18.43
C VAL A 27 13.78 14.57 18.88
N GLY A 28 12.65 15.07 18.36
CA GLY A 28 11.30 14.72 18.79
C GLY A 28 10.98 13.23 18.78
N ALA A 29 11.31 12.52 17.71
CA ALA A 29 10.98 11.10 17.56
C ALA A 29 11.56 10.22 18.70
N SER A 30 12.74 10.57 19.21
CA SER A 30 13.41 9.84 20.29
C SER A 30 13.18 10.47 21.68
N GLY A 31 12.84 11.76 21.74
CA GLY A 31 12.68 12.55 22.96
C GLY A 31 11.25 12.73 23.45
N LEU A 32 10.28 11.92 23.00
CA LEU A 32 8.86 12.03 23.32
C LEU A 32 8.51 11.92 24.82
N THR A 33 9.41 11.40 25.65
CA THR A 33 9.22 11.29 27.10
C THR A 33 8.95 12.67 27.70
N LYS A 34 7.84 12.83 28.43
CA LYS A 34 7.49 14.11 29.08
C LYS A 34 7.92 14.12 30.53
N HIS A 35 8.59 15.20 30.94
CA HIS A 35 9.02 15.43 32.32
C HIS A 35 8.17 16.54 32.95
N CYS A 36 7.71 16.32 34.19
CA CYS A 36 7.00 17.33 34.97
C CYS A 36 8.00 18.18 35.75
N LEU A 37 8.11 19.46 35.40
CA LEU A 37 8.98 20.41 36.07
C LEU A 37 8.14 21.43 36.85
N ASN A 38 8.63 21.90 37.99
CA ASN A 38 8.01 23.02 38.70
C ASN A 38 8.47 24.33 38.05
N ASP A 39 7.53 25.13 37.55
CA ASP A 39 7.81 26.48 37.08
C ASP A 39 8.22 27.36 38.28
N LYS A 40 9.44 27.89 38.23
CA LYS A 40 9.99 28.72 39.31
C LYS A 40 9.28 30.07 39.47
N LYS A 41 8.58 30.57 38.43
CA LYS A 41 7.89 31.87 38.44
C LYS A 41 6.45 31.76 38.95
N THR A 42 5.75 30.69 38.58
CA THR A 42 4.31 30.53 38.88
C THR A 42 4.03 29.48 39.95
N GLY A 43 5.01 28.62 40.25
CA GLY A 43 4.85 27.48 41.16
C GLY A 43 4.01 26.33 40.59
N THR A 44 3.58 26.41 39.32
CA THR A 44 2.77 25.36 38.67
C THR A 44 3.65 24.30 38.03
N GLN A 45 3.15 23.07 37.96
CA GLN A 45 3.82 22.01 37.19
C GLN A 45 3.59 22.20 35.69
N VAL A 46 4.67 22.25 34.93
CA VAL A 46 4.66 22.32 33.46
C VAL A 46 5.30 21.05 32.92
N ARG A 47 4.76 20.53 31.81
CA ARG A 47 5.28 19.33 31.14
C ARG A 47 6.00 19.71 29.85
N HIS A 48 7.24 19.26 29.74
CA HIS A 48 8.04 19.42 28.52
C HIS A 48 8.56 18.05 28.06
N THR A 49 8.75 17.89 26.75
CA THR A 49 9.39 16.69 26.18
C THR A 49 10.87 16.66 26.54
N SER A 50 11.48 15.48 26.47
CA SER A 50 12.90 15.30 26.73
C SER A 50 13.72 16.04 25.66
N ALA A 51 13.29 15.98 24.40
CA ALA A 51 13.85 16.74 23.28
C ALA A 51 13.88 18.26 23.57
N TYR A 52 12.73 18.83 23.94
CA TYR A 52 12.60 20.24 24.33
C TYR A 52 13.59 20.66 25.43
N LEU A 53 13.78 19.80 26.43
CA LEU A 53 14.69 20.08 27.54
C LEU A 53 16.15 19.94 27.11
N GLY A 54 16.47 18.91 26.31
CA GLY A 54 17.81 18.66 25.79
C GLY A 54 18.35 19.84 25.00
N SER A 55 17.59 20.32 24.01
CA SER A 55 17.98 21.46 23.18
C SER A 55 18.32 22.70 24.01
N ARG A 56 17.49 23.02 24.99
CA ARG A 56 17.68 24.18 25.87
C ARG A 56 18.84 24.00 26.83
N ILE A 57 19.05 22.82 27.39
CA ILE A 57 20.21 22.56 28.24
C ILE A 57 21.49 22.77 27.42
N VAL A 58 21.59 22.12 26.27
CA VAL A 58 22.79 22.16 25.43
C VAL A 58 23.03 23.58 24.89
N CYS A 59 22.02 24.26 24.36
CA CYS A 59 22.16 25.62 23.85
C CYS A 59 22.68 26.59 24.93
N ASN A 60 22.09 26.55 26.13
CA ASN A 60 22.55 27.38 27.25
C ASN A 60 23.96 27.00 27.72
N SER A 61 24.28 25.71 27.79
CA SER A 61 25.62 25.23 28.18
C SER A 61 26.71 25.66 27.20
N VAL A 62 26.44 25.59 25.89
CA VAL A 62 27.36 26.05 24.84
C VAL A 62 27.56 27.56 24.96
N ASN A 63 26.47 28.32 25.12
CA ASN A 63 26.51 29.77 25.29
C ASN A 63 27.31 30.19 26.54
N ASP A 64 27.07 29.54 27.68
CA ASP A 64 27.82 29.78 28.91
C ASP A 64 29.31 29.47 28.71
N TYR A 65 29.62 28.29 28.15
CA TYR A 65 30.99 27.88 27.89
C TYR A 65 31.73 28.88 27.00
N TYR A 66 31.08 29.35 25.93
CA TYR A 66 31.64 30.35 25.04
C TYR A 66 31.86 31.70 25.74
N ASN A 67 30.87 32.19 26.50
CA ASN A 67 31.01 33.44 27.24
C ASN A 67 32.18 33.42 28.23
N TYR A 68 32.46 32.28 28.86
CA TYR A 68 33.57 32.17 29.83
C TYR A 68 34.93 31.90 29.21
N ASN A 69 35.00 31.21 28.06
CA ASN A 69 36.26 30.65 27.56
C ASN A 69 36.74 31.28 26.24
N LEU A 70 35.91 32.00 25.49
CA LEU A 70 36.28 32.48 24.15
C LEU A 70 37.42 33.49 24.14
N GLU A 71 37.48 34.42 25.09
CA GLU A 71 38.57 35.41 25.13
C GLU A 71 39.92 34.72 25.32
N GLU A 72 40.00 33.78 26.27
CA GLU A 72 41.22 33.01 26.53
C GLU A 72 41.56 32.06 25.38
N PHE A 73 40.54 31.42 24.79
CA PHE A 73 40.70 30.59 23.61
C PHE A 73 41.28 31.39 22.44
N ASN A 74 40.70 32.53 22.10
CA ASN A 74 41.17 33.39 21.01
C ASN A 74 42.61 33.88 21.27
N ARG A 75 42.90 34.32 22.49
CA ARG A 75 44.25 34.73 22.90
C ARG A 75 45.25 33.59 22.75
N THR A 76 44.89 32.38 23.16
CA THR A 76 45.76 31.20 23.07
C THR A 76 45.96 30.79 21.62
N LEU A 77 44.89 30.75 20.83
CA LEU A 77 44.89 30.34 19.44
C LEU A 77 45.82 31.22 18.59
N LEU A 78 45.80 32.54 18.82
CA LEU A 78 46.65 33.50 18.09
C LEU A 78 48.14 33.42 18.46
N ASN A 79 48.48 32.81 19.60
CA ASN A 79 49.85 32.76 20.14
C ASN A 79 50.39 31.33 20.31
N CYS A 80 49.71 30.33 19.75
CA CYS A 80 50.10 28.93 19.92
C CYS A 80 51.00 28.43 18.79
N ASP A 81 51.82 27.43 19.11
CA ASP A 81 52.59 26.67 18.11
C ASP A 81 51.74 25.60 17.41
N SER A 82 50.70 25.10 18.09
CA SER A 82 49.82 24.01 17.62
C SER A 82 48.35 24.40 17.70
N VAL A 83 47.81 24.94 16.59
CA VAL A 83 46.38 25.31 16.44
C VAL A 83 45.46 24.12 16.74
N LYS A 84 45.88 22.92 16.32
CA LYS A 84 45.11 21.69 16.53
C LYS A 84 44.91 21.38 18.00
N GLU A 85 45.98 21.38 18.80
CA GLU A 85 45.88 21.06 20.24
C GLU A 85 45.01 22.06 20.99
N VAL A 86 45.07 23.34 20.64
CA VAL A 86 44.25 24.39 21.25
C VAL A 86 42.77 24.18 20.94
N ILE A 87 42.43 23.90 19.68
CA ILE A 87 41.05 23.62 19.27
C ILE A 87 40.55 22.33 19.91
N GLU A 88 41.34 21.25 19.91
CA GLU A 88 40.93 19.99 20.51
C GLU A 88 40.69 20.13 22.02
N LYS A 89 41.54 20.89 22.72
CA LYS A 89 41.35 21.18 24.14
C LYS A 89 40.06 21.98 24.39
N PHE A 90 39.77 22.96 23.54
CA PHE A 90 38.56 23.78 23.65
C PHE A 90 37.28 22.96 23.38
N VAL A 91 37.26 22.18 22.29
CA VAL A 91 36.10 21.34 21.92
C VAL A 91 35.89 20.21 22.94
N ASN A 92 36.95 19.58 23.45
CA ASN A 92 36.84 18.59 24.52
C ASN A 92 36.35 19.22 25.84
N GLY A 93 36.80 20.45 26.14
CA GLY A 93 36.29 21.24 27.26
C GLY A 93 34.79 21.51 27.15
N LEU A 94 34.33 21.90 25.96
CA LEU A 94 32.90 22.08 25.66
C LEU A 94 32.11 20.78 25.86
N LYS A 95 32.59 19.66 25.31
CA LYS A 95 31.96 18.33 25.46
C LYS A 95 31.76 17.97 26.92
N ASN A 96 32.80 18.11 27.74
CA ASN A 96 32.73 17.83 29.18
C ASN A 96 31.75 18.78 29.90
N TYR A 97 31.76 20.07 29.56
CA TYR A 97 30.83 21.05 30.15
C TYR A 97 29.36 20.75 29.83
N VAL A 98 29.07 20.27 28.61
CA VAL A 98 27.74 19.80 28.21
C VAL A 98 27.33 18.56 29.01
N ILE A 99 28.22 17.56 29.12
CA ILE A 99 27.97 16.34 29.92
C ILE A 99 27.65 16.70 31.39
N GLU A 100 28.47 17.56 32.00
CA GLU A 100 28.25 18.03 33.38
C GLU A 100 26.92 18.78 33.53
N SER A 101 26.54 19.57 32.53
CA SER A 101 25.27 20.30 32.54
C SER A 101 24.06 19.40 32.43
N LEU A 102 24.09 18.39 31.55
CA LEU A 102 23.04 17.36 31.46
C LEU A 102 22.90 16.60 32.78
N ASN A 103 24.03 16.16 33.37
CA ASN A 103 24.07 15.48 34.67
C ASN A 103 23.46 16.34 35.79
N ARG A 104 23.88 17.61 35.87
CA ARG A 104 23.38 18.56 36.87
C ARG A 104 21.87 18.77 36.72
N LYS A 105 21.35 18.84 35.50
CA LYS A 105 19.93 19.05 35.24
C LYS A 105 19.06 17.83 35.54
N MET A 106 19.54 16.63 35.25
CA MET A 106 18.90 15.39 35.71
C MET A 106 18.73 15.38 37.24
N MET A 107 19.78 15.76 37.99
CA MET A 107 19.74 15.83 39.45
C MET A 107 18.86 16.98 39.96
N GLU A 108 19.01 18.20 39.41
CA GLU A 108 18.24 19.39 39.82
C GLU A 108 16.74 19.16 39.66
N TRP A 109 16.33 18.47 38.59
CA TRP A 109 14.93 18.22 38.27
C TRP A 109 14.40 16.88 38.77
N ASN A 110 15.25 16.09 39.46
CA ASN A 110 14.91 14.76 39.98
C ASN A 110 14.26 13.86 38.92
N ILE A 111 14.84 13.85 37.71
CA ILE A 111 14.38 13.02 36.60
C ILE A 111 15.05 11.65 36.68
N THR A 112 14.24 10.59 36.65
CA THR A 112 14.76 9.21 36.56
C THR A 112 15.19 8.92 35.12
N PRO A 113 16.42 8.45 34.88
CA PRO A 113 16.86 8.05 33.55
C PRO A 113 15.98 6.96 32.93
N SER A 114 15.70 7.10 31.64
CA SER A 114 15.07 6.10 30.78
C SER A 114 16.01 4.92 30.56
N ASN A 115 15.49 3.70 30.76
CA ASN A 115 16.17 2.47 30.37
C ASN A 115 15.79 2.01 28.94
N SER A 116 15.06 2.84 28.18
CA SER A 116 14.60 2.51 26.83
C SER A 116 15.69 2.69 25.79
N LYS A 117 15.81 1.74 24.86
CA LYS A 117 16.66 1.92 23.67
C LYS A 117 16.05 2.88 22.65
N THR A 118 14.73 3.03 22.65
CA THR A 118 13.96 3.86 21.71
C THR A 118 13.79 5.28 22.21
N PHE A 119 13.50 5.44 23.51
CA PHE A 119 13.27 6.75 24.12
C PHE A 119 14.53 7.21 24.85
N LYS A 120 15.13 8.28 24.32
CA LYS A 120 16.37 8.87 24.82
C LYS A 120 16.06 10.02 25.75
N ASP A 121 16.93 10.21 26.74
CA ASP A 121 16.84 11.35 27.64
C ASP A 121 17.64 12.52 27.08
N PHE A 122 16.99 13.67 26.99
CA PHE A 122 17.55 14.93 26.50
C PHE A 122 18.23 14.85 25.11
N PRO A 123 17.64 14.16 24.10
CA PRO A 123 18.25 14.07 22.79
C PRO A 123 18.15 15.41 22.04
N THR A 124 19.27 15.89 21.51
CA THR A 124 19.37 17.14 20.76
C THR A 124 20.54 17.11 19.79
N THR A 125 20.43 17.91 18.74
CA THR A 125 21.51 18.24 17.82
C THR A 125 22.28 19.48 18.30
N LEU A 126 23.40 19.78 17.66
CA LEU A 126 24.16 21.02 17.82
C LEU A 126 24.73 21.44 16.47
N ALA A 127 24.52 22.69 16.09
CA ALA A 127 25.33 23.40 15.10
C ALA A 127 25.77 24.74 15.66
N SER A 128 27.08 24.95 15.80
CA SER A 128 27.63 26.20 16.27
C SER A 128 28.84 26.67 15.47
N THR A 129 29.03 27.98 15.47
CA THR A 129 30.16 28.67 14.86
C THR A 129 30.80 29.61 15.87
N VAL A 130 32.13 29.71 15.85
CA VAL A 130 32.92 30.68 16.59
C VAL A 130 33.72 31.51 15.58
N TYR A 131 33.56 32.82 15.63
CA TYR A 131 34.17 33.77 14.72
C TYR A 131 35.47 34.31 15.29
N ILE A 132 36.56 34.07 14.57
CA ILE A 132 37.90 34.50 14.92
C ILE A 132 38.31 35.54 13.88
N SER A 133 38.24 36.81 14.26
CA SER A 133 38.63 37.92 13.38
C SER A 133 40.15 38.06 13.33
N ASN A 134 40.73 38.02 12.13
CA ASN A 134 42.15 38.24 11.89
C ASN A 134 42.34 39.27 10.75
N GLY A 135 42.02 40.53 11.03
CA GLY A 135 42.09 41.60 10.04
C GLY A 135 41.04 41.45 8.94
N ASN A 136 41.49 41.21 7.69
CA ASN A 136 40.60 41.11 6.52
C ASN A 136 40.05 39.69 6.26
N LYS A 137 40.47 38.70 7.05
CA LYS A 137 39.99 37.31 6.95
C LYS A 137 39.24 36.94 8.22
N THR A 138 38.10 36.26 8.04
CA THR A 138 37.34 35.68 9.14
C THR A 138 37.63 34.19 9.18
N SER A 139 38.25 33.73 10.26
CA SER A 139 38.34 32.30 10.56
C SER A 139 37.08 31.86 11.29
N VAL A 140 36.54 30.71 10.94
CA VAL A 140 35.29 30.17 11.50
C VAL A 140 35.58 28.78 12.02
N LEU A 141 35.53 28.60 13.33
CA LEU A 141 35.51 27.28 13.95
C LEU A 141 34.06 26.80 14.02
N VAL A 142 33.76 25.72 13.34
CA VAL A 142 32.44 25.10 13.28
C VAL A 142 32.47 23.87 14.16
N ILE A 143 31.49 23.71 15.04
CA ILE A 143 31.35 22.57 15.95
C ILE A 143 29.93 22.04 15.81
N TRP A 144 29.77 20.74 15.61
CA TRP A 144 28.45 20.16 15.40
C TRP A 144 28.31 18.71 15.89
N ALA A 145 27.05 18.30 16.08
CA ALA A 145 26.63 16.94 16.33
C ALA A 145 25.19 16.76 15.82
N GLY A 146 24.94 15.69 15.06
CA GLY A 146 23.64 15.42 14.43
C GLY A 146 23.53 16.02 13.03
N ASP A 147 22.33 16.43 12.65
CA ASP A 147 21.94 16.88 11.30
C ASP A 147 21.52 18.37 11.24
N SER A 148 21.57 19.11 12.35
CA SER A 148 21.64 20.57 12.27
C SER A 148 22.92 21.01 11.55
N ARG A 149 22.82 22.04 10.69
CA ARG A 149 23.90 22.41 9.76
C ARG A 149 24.41 23.82 9.96
N ALA A 150 25.70 24.00 9.70
CA ALA A 150 26.32 25.29 9.50
C ALA A 150 26.57 25.54 8.01
N TYR A 151 26.37 26.77 7.56
CA TYR A 151 26.47 27.19 6.18
C TYR A 151 27.27 28.48 6.05
N VAL A 152 27.85 28.67 4.86
CA VAL A 152 28.29 29.96 4.36
C VAL A 152 27.58 30.25 3.05
N LEU A 153 27.00 31.45 2.92
CA LEU A 153 26.48 31.98 1.66
C LEU A 153 27.47 33.03 1.15
N SER A 154 28.21 32.70 0.09
CA SER A 154 29.13 33.61 -0.59
C SER A 154 28.55 34.08 -1.92
N ARG A 155 29.04 35.21 -2.44
CA ARG A 155 28.61 35.72 -3.75
C ARG A 155 29.01 34.76 -4.87
N GLU A 156 30.24 34.25 -4.82
CA GLU A 156 30.87 33.52 -5.91
C GLU A 156 30.39 32.07 -5.99
N ASN A 157 30.35 31.38 -4.84
CA ASN A 157 30.03 29.95 -4.81
C ASN A 157 28.58 29.67 -4.41
N GLY A 158 27.85 30.68 -3.92
CA GLY A 158 26.50 30.48 -3.39
C GLY A 158 26.53 29.83 -2.01
N LEU A 159 25.52 28.99 -1.74
CA LEU A 159 25.33 28.33 -0.46
C LEU A 159 26.24 27.09 -0.37
N GLN A 160 27.05 27.02 0.68
CA GLN A 160 28.00 25.94 0.90
C GLN A 160 27.90 25.41 2.34
N LEU A 161 28.11 24.11 2.51
CA LEU A 161 28.08 23.45 3.80
C LEU A 161 29.39 23.69 4.57
N LEU A 162 29.29 24.00 5.86
CA LEU A 162 30.42 24.08 6.78
C LEU A 162 30.49 22.86 7.72
N SER A 163 29.37 22.18 7.94
CA SER A 163 29.26 20.91 8.67
C SER A 163 28.76 19.79 7.76
N LEU A 164 29.00 18.54 8.16
CA LEU A 164 28.48 17.36 7.49
C LEU A 164 27.59 16.59 8.47
N ASP A 165 26.36 16.28 8.08
CA ASP A 165 25.43 15.58 8.97
C ASP A 165 26.02 14.26 9.46
N ASP A 166 25.81 13.98 10.74
CA ASP A 166 26.12 12.68 11.34
C ASP A 166 25.06 11.64 10.97
N ALA A 167 24.92 11.34 9.68
CA ALA A 167 23.92 10.38 9.19
C ALA A 167 24.50 9.44 8.13
N VAL A 168 23.82 8.31 7.90
CA VAL A 168 24.28 7.30 6.92
C VAL A 168 24.22 7.85 5.50
N ASP A 169 25.40 7.93 4.84
CA ASP A 169 25.57 8.42 3.47
C ASP A 169 25.18 9.90 3.27
N SER A 170 25.42 10.73 4.31
CA SER A 170 25.06 12.16 4.31
C SER A 170 25.73 12.96 3.20
N GLU A 171 26.95 12.61 2.79
CA GLU A 171 27.72 13.31 1.74
C GLU A 171 27.14 13.17 0.33
N ASN A 172 26.29 12.16 0.09
CA ASN A 172 25.70 11.90 -1.23
C ASN A 172 24.21 12.21 -1.32
N LYS A 173 23.56 12.56 -0.21
CA LYS A 173 22.12 12.75 -0.13
C LYS A 173 21.73 14.22 -0.19
N MET A 174 20.56 14.45 -0.78
CA MET A 174 20.01 15.78 -1.00
C MET A 174 19.28 16.32 0.25
N ASN A 175 18.66 15.43 1.04
CA ASN A 175 17.84 15.75 2.23
C ASN A 175 18.29 14.89 3.44
N SER A 176 17.87 15.27 4.65
CA SER A 176 18.25 14.64 5.92
C SER A 176 17.58 13.29 6.24
N ASP A 177 16.84 12.66 5.31
CA ASP A 177 16.02 11.44 5.52
C ASP A 177 16.78 10.17 6.00
N SER A 178 18.05 10.31 6.35
CA SER A 178 18.95 9.26 6.78
C SER A 178 18.92 9.07 8.28
N GLN A 179 19.08 7.81 8.71
CA GLN A 179 19.22 7.52 10.13
C GLN A 179 20.45 8.23 10.71
N MET A 180 20.22 9.07 11.71
CA MET A 180 21.27 9.76 12.47
C MET A 180 22.12 8.77 13.27
N THR A 181 23.43 8.99 13.26
CA THR A 181 24.48 8.13 13.83
C THR A 181 25.15 8.72 15.07
N ASN A 182 24.97 10.02 15.32
CA ASN A 182 25.47 10.73 16.49
C ASN A 182 24.43 11.78 16.91
N VAL A 183 24.10 11.82 18.19
CA VAL A 183 23.18 12.81 18.76
C VAL A 183 23.61 13.08 20.18
N ILE A 184 23.48 14.32 20.65
CA ILE A 184 23.81 14.66 22.04
C ILE A 184 22.65 14.19 22.91
N LEU A 185 22.93 13.37 23.91
CA LEU A 185 21.91 12.86 24.83
C LEU A 185 22.53 12.51 26.20
N TYR A 186 21.68 12.37 27.21
CA TYR A 186 22.12 11.98 28.56
C TYR A 186 22.45 10.48 28.64
N GLY A 187 23.61 10.15 29.20
CA GLY A 187 23.98 8.78 29.61
C GLY A 187 24.70 7.96 28.55
N ASP A 188 24.49 8.22 27.25
CA ASP A 188 25.24 7.60 26.16
C ASP A 188 26.43 8.48 25.71
N GLU A 189 27.41 7.85 25.05
CA GLU A 189 28.52 8.55 24.43
C GLU A 189 28.06 9.28 23.15
N PHE A 190 28.36 10.58 23.05
CA PHE A 190 28.21 11.37 21.83
C PHE A 190 29.55 11.98 21.42
N LYS A 191 29.65 12.42 20.17
CA LYS A 191 30.85 13.07 19.62
C LYS A 191 30.56 14.51 19.24
N LEU A 192 31.57 15.37 19.34
CA LEU A 192 31.56 16.69 18.73
C LEU A 192 32.51 16.70 17.55
N ASN A 193 31.95 16.87 16.36
CA ASN A 193 32.73 17.13 15.16
C ASN A 193 33.16 18.59 15.16
N TYR A 194 34.33 18.88 14.60
CA TYR A 194 34.79 20.25 14.43
C TYR A 194 35.60 20.45 13.16
N ALA A 195 35.55 21.67 12.63
CA ALA A 195 36.32 22.09 11.47
C ALA A 195 36.64 23.59 11.55
N LEU A 196 37.86 23.96 11.16
CA LEU A 196 38.29 25.36 11.06
C LEU A 196 38.36 25.77 9.59
N TYR A 197 37.70 26.86 9.23
CA TYR A 197 37.67 27.41 7.88
C TYR A 197 38.18 28.85 7.84
N GLU A 198 38.77 29.26 6.72
CA GLU A 198 38.91 30.68 6.37
C GLU A 198 37.83 31.04 5.36
N VAL A 199 36.93 31.95 5.71
CA VAL A 199 35.87 32.42 4.82
C VAL A 199 36.18 33.81 4.29
N THR A 200 35.84 34.03 3.02
CA THR A 200 36.07 35.32 2.34
C THR A 200 34.86 36.22 2.55
N SER A 201 35.11 37.49 2.89
CA SER A 201 34.10 38.54 2.99
C SER A 201 33.92 39.23 1.63
N PRO A 202 32.70 39.63 1.22
CA PRO A 202 31.44 39.59 1.98
C PRO A 202 30.73 38.22 1.93
N CYS A 203 30.14 37.80 3.06
CA CYS A 203 29.36 36.57 3.15
C CYS A 203 28.35 36.58 4.31
N LEU A 204 27.42 35.61 4.30
CA LEU A 204 26.62 35.24 5.47
C LEU A 204 27.15 33.93 6.02
N ILE A 205 27.25 33.82 7.35
CA ILE A 205 27.59 32.56 8.03
C ILE A 205 26.47 32.29 9.02
N PHE A 206 25.89 31.09 8.98
CA PHE A 206 24.77 30.77 9.86
C PHE A 206 24.69 29.28 10.15
N CYS A 207 24.10 28.96 11.30
CA CYS A 207 23.63 27.64 11.67
C CYS A 207 22.10 27.59 11.52
N CYS A 208 21.56 26.44 11.19
CA CYS A 208 20.13 26.20 11.23
C CYS A 208 19.76 24.73 11.54
N SER A 209 18.56 24.56 12.09
CA SER A 209 17.93 23.25 12.23
C SER A 209 17.44 22.73 10.89
N ASP A 210 17.14 21.43 10.87
CA ASP A 210 16.72 20.64 9.72
C ASP A 210 15.39 21.16 9.11
N GLY A 211 14.50 21.68 9.95
CA GLY A 211 13.28 22.39 9.55
C GLY A 211 13.49 23.59 8.62
N CYS A 212 14.70 24.17 8.56
CA CYS A 212 15.02 25.20 7.56
C CYS A 212 15.13 24.66 6.13
N PHE A 213 15.56 23.41 5.95
CA PHE A 213 15.98 22.89 4.63
C PHE A 213 15.29 21.60 4.20
N ASP A 214 14.75 20.77 5.09
CA ASP A 214 14.18 19.48 4.68
C ASP A 214 12.80 19.56 4.02
N PHE A 215 12.03 20.61 4.32
CA PHE A 215 10.77 20.88 3.64
C PHE A 215 10.97 21.52 2.25
N ARG A 216 12.21 21.64 1.80
CA ARG A 216 12.54 22.17 0.47
C ARG A 216 12.74 21.03 -0.51
N LYS A 217 12.34 21.28 -1.76
CA LYS A 217 12.46 20.31 -2.86
C LYS A 217 13.90 19.90 -3.17
N SER A 218 14.88 20.76 -2.85
CA SER A 218 16.32 20.49 -2.93
C SER A 218 17.11 21.64 -2.28
N PRO A 219 18.41 21.47 -2.01
CA PRO A 219 19.29 22.53 -1.58
C PRO A 219 19.32 23.78 -2.47
N LEU A 220 19.10 23.61 -3.79
CA LEU A 220 18.97 24.77 -4.68
C LEU A 220 17.79 25.66 -4.27
N HIS A 221 16.68 25.06 -3.86
CA HIS A 221 15.50 25.81 -3.43
C HIS A 221 15.76 26.54 -2.11
N PHE A 222 16.64 26.01 -1.25
CA PHE A 222 17.05 26.69 -0.03
C PHE A 222 17.94 27.92 -0.33
N GLU A 223 18.95 27.78 -1.19
CA GLU A 223 19.74 28.93 -1.66
C GLU A 223 18.85 29.98 -2.34
N TYR A 224 17.92 29.56 -3.20
CA TYR A 224 17.00 30.45 -3.87
C TYR A 224 16.13 31.23 -2.88
N ALA A 225 15.57 30.56 -1.87
CA ALA A 225 14.75 31.22 -0.86
C ALA A 225 15.55 32.29 -0.10
N LEU A 226 16.80 32.01 0.26
CA LEU A 226 17.68 33.00 0.89
C LEU A 226 17.97 34.18 -0.04
N LEU A 227 18.39 33.92 -1.28
CA LEU A 227 18.69 34.97 -2.27
C LEU A 227 17.45 35.82 -2.58
N TYR A 228 16.31 35.19 -2.84
CA TYR A 228 15.04 35.88 -3.08
C TYR A 228 14.67 36.77 -1.90
N THR A 229 14.85 36.28 -0.67
CA THR A 229 14.59 37.06 0.55
C THR A 229 15.52 38.26 0.64
N ILE A 230 16.82 38.09 0.39
CA ILE A 230 17.80 39.18 0.41
C ILE A 230 17.43 40.27 -0.62
N ILE A 231 17.13 39.89 -1.86
CA ILE A 231 16.80 40.84 -2.94
C ILE A 231 15.51 41.60 -2.64
N ASN A 232 14.52 40.92 -2.07
CA ASN A 232 13.22 41.51 -1.73
C ASN A 232 13.14 42.05 -0.29
N CYS A 233 14.26 42.02 0.44
CA CYS A 233 14.31 42.40 1.85
C CYS A 233 13.79 43.83 2.04
N LYS A 234 12.78 43.98 2.89
CA LYS A 234 12.22 45.28 3.25
C LYS A 234 12.98 45.82 4.45
N SER A 235 13.30 47.11 4.42
CA SER A 235 13.88 47.79 5.59
C SER A 235 12.92 47.65 6.77
N GLY A 236 13.44 47.21 7.92
CA GLY A 236 12.67 47.09 9.15
C GLY A 236 12.56 48.41 9.91
N ASN A 237 12.09 48.32 11.15
CA ASN A 237 12.00 49.46 12.06
C ASN A 237 13.40 49.97 12.46
N SER A 238 13.50 51.25 12.85
CA SER A 238 14.76 51.94 13.14
C SER A 238 15.57 51.40 14.33
N GLU A 239 15.00 50.49 15.12
CA GLU A 239 15.64 49.89 16.30
C GLU A 239 16.35 48.55 15.99
N ASN A 240 15.99 47.88 14.89
CA ASN A 240 16.53 46.55 14.56
C ASN A 240 17.85 46.66 13.80
N ASN A 241 18.81 45.78 14.11
CA ASN A 241 20.03 45.68 13.31
C ASN A 241 19.77 44.95 11.97
N ILE A 242 20.67 45.07 10.99
CA ILE A 242 20.50 44.46 9.66
C ILE A 242 20.28 42.94 9.69
N GLY A 243 20.86 42.24 10.67
CA GLY A 243 20.70 40.80 10.84
C GLY A 243 19.32 40.41 11.37
N GLU A 244 18.75 41.22 12.26
CA GLU A 244 17.37 41.07 12.74
C GLU A 244 16.37 41.35 11.62
N ILE A 245 16.57 42.42 10.85
CA ILE A 245 15.73 42.74 9.70
C ILE A 245 15.74 41.58 8.68
N LEU A 246 16.93 41.04 8.36
CA LEU A 246 17.04 39.90 7.47
C LEU A 246 16.34 38.66 8.04
N ALA A 247 16.51 38.37 9.33
CA ALA A 247 15.87 37.25 9.99
C ALA A 247 14.34 37.34 9.96
N GLU A 248 13.76 38.51 10.21
CA GLU A 248 12.31 38.74 10.10
C GLU A 248 11.80 38.49 8.66
N ASN A 249 12.54 38.98 7.66
CA ASN A 249 12.17 38.75 6.26
C ASN A 249 12.31 37.27 5.85
N ILE A 250 13.34 36.57 6.34
CA ILE A 250 13.51 35.12 6.12
C ILE A 250 12.32 34.38 6.73
N LEU A 251 11.91 34.74 7.94
CA LEU A 251 10.75 34.15 8.58
C LEU A 251 9.47 34.35 7.74
N ASP A 252 9.21 35.56 7.27
CA ASP A 252 8.03 35.88 6.45
C ASP A 252 7.97 35.11 5.12
N VAL A 253 9.12 34.94 4.46
CA VAL A 253 9.22 34.23 3.17
C VAL A 253 9.20 32.72 3.37
N MET A 254 9.98 32.21 4.31
CA MET A 254 10.19 30.78 4.49
C MET A 254 9.07 30.08 5.25
N CYS A 255 8.38 30.75 6.19
CA CYS A 255 7.33 30.14 7.03
C CYS A 255 6.12 29.59 6.28
N ARG A 256 5.87 30.03 5.03
CA ARG A 256 4.75 29.52 4.24
C ARG A 256 4.89 28.04 3.87
N GLU A 257 6.12 27.54 3.91
CA GLU A 257 6.50 26.20 3.46
C GLU A 257 7.17 25.39 4.58
N ILE A 258 7.06 25.81 5.84
CA ILE A 258 7.65 25.11 6.99
C ILE A 258 6.63 24.11 7.55
N GLY A 259 7.06 22.85 7.69
CA GLY A 259 6.28 21.80 8.36
C GLY A 259 6.72 21.47 9.78
N ASP A 260 7.86 21.99 10.23
CA ASP A 260 8.49 21.64 11.53
C ASP A 260 8.96 22.87 12.34
N ASP A 261 9.55 22.63 13.49
CA ASP A 261 10.28 23.64 14.26
C ASP A 261 11.46 24.16 13.42
N THR A 262 11.70 25.47 13.44
CA THR A 262 12.70 26.07 12.57
C THR A 262 13.45 27.16 13.29
N THR A 263 14.77 26.96 13.35
CA THR A 263 15.67 27.83 14.08
C THR A 263 16.91 28.15 13.25
N MET A 264 17.30 29.43 13.20
CA MET A 264 18.48 29.91 12.50
C MET A 264 19.22 31.00 13.28
N ALA A 265 20.54 30.92 13.32
CA ALA A 265 21.42 31.85 14.02
C ALA A 265 22.65 32.14 13.15
N GLY A 266 23.06 33.40 13.00
CA GLY A 266 24.19 33.72 12.15
C GLY A 266 24.57 35.19 12.13
N VAL A 267 25.60 35.49 11.34
CA VAL A 267 26.19 36.82 11.21
C VAL A 267 26.33 37.24 9.74
N ILE A 268 26.35 38.55 9.55
CA ILE A 268 26.58 39.21 8.28
C ILE A 268 28.01 39.75 8.29
N VAL A 269 28.87 39.29 7.37
CA VAL A 269 30.30 39.64 7.36
C VAL A 269 30.60 40.60 6.22
N GLY A 270 31.09 41.80 6.55
CA GLY A 270 31.55 42.81 5.58
C GLY A 270 30.44 43.50 4.78
N MET A 271 29.20 43.45 5.27
CA MET A 271 28.07 44.20 4.73
C MET A 271 27.40 44.97 5.87
N SER A 272 27.06 46.23 5.64
CA SER A 272 26.62 47.16 6.70
C SER A 272 25.20 47.66 6.53
N SER A 273 24.58 47.41 5.37
CA SER A 273 23.25 47.86 5.04
C SER A 273 22.46 46.82 4.24
N ILE A 274 21.14 46.98 4.17
CA ILE A 274 20.28 46.18 3.29
C ILE A 274 20.65 46.36 1.81
N ASP A 275 21.08 47.56 1.43
CA ASP A 275 21.53 47.83 0.06
C ASP A 275 22.84 47.09 -0.25
N ASP A 276 23.78 46.99 0.72
CA ASP A 276 25.00 46.19 0.57
C ASP A 276 24.66 44.71 0.34
N LEU A 277 23.72 44.16 1.11
CA LEU A 277 23.23 42.79 0.94
C LEU A 277 22.66 42.57 -0.47
N LYS A 278 21.76 43.45 -0.91
CA LYS A 278 21.14 43.38 -2.24
C LYS A 278 22.18 43.47 -3.35
N ASN A 279 23.08 44.46 -3.29
CA ASN A 279 24.10 44.67 -4.30
C ASN A 279 25.11 43.51 -4.36
N THR A 280 25.42 42.89 -3.21
CA THR A 280 26.34 41.74 -3.13
C THR A 280 25.76 40.50 -3.82
N TYR A 281 24.49 40.18 -3.55
CA TYR A 281 23.87 38.92 -4.00
C TYR A 281 23.03 39.04 -5.29
N GLN A 282 22.76 40.24 -5.79
CA GLN A 282 22.00 40.42 -7.04
C GLN A 282 22.64 39.72 -8.26
N PRO A 283 23.97 39.74 -8.46
CA PRO A 283 24.60 38.98 -9.54
C PRO A 283 24.35 37.47 -9.41
N ARG A 284 24.53 36.92 -8.20
CA ARG A 284 24.29 35.49 -7.93
C ARG A 284 22.84 35.11 -8.19
N MET A 285 21.87 35.92 -7.75
CA MET A 285 20.44 35.69 -8.03
C MET A 285 20.18 35.58 -9.54
N LYS A 286 20.71 36.49 -10.35
CA LYS A 286 20.53 36.48 -11.82
C LYS A 286 21.13 35.24 -12.49
N GLU A 287 22.27 34.79 -12.01
CA GLU A 287 22.91 33.55 -12.50
C GLU A 287 22.12 32.31 -12.07
N PHE A 288 21.53 32.35 -10.88
CA PHE A 288 20.88 31.21 -10.24
C PHE A 288 19.42 30.99 -10.66
N GLU A 289 18.70 32.06 -11.01
CA GLU A 289 17.25 32.05 -11.31
C GLU A 289 16.89 31.04 -12.41
N SER A 290 17.64 31.02 -13.52
CA SER A 290 17.39 30.09 -14.63
C SER A 290 17.57 28.60 -14.24
N THR A 291 18.50 28.31 -13.33
CA THR A 291 18.75 26.95 -12.83
C THR A 291 17.60 26.50 -11.94
N VAL A 292 17.09 27.39 -11.09
CA VAL A 292 15.98 27.13 -10.17
C VAL A 292 14.66 26.95 -10.92
N GLU A 293 14.39 27.78 -11.94
CA GLU A 293 13.23 27.60 -12.82
C GLU A 293 13.27 26.22 -13.50
N LYS A 294 14.44 25.85 -14.06
CA LYS A 294 14.63 24.58 -14.75
C LYS A 294 14.41 23.37 -13.84
N ILE A 295 15.01 23.36 -12.65
CA ILE A 295 14.80 22.24 -11.71
C ILE A 295 13.37 22.19 -11.18
N ASN A 296 12.71 23.33 -10.98
CA ASN A 296 11.30 23.38 -10.59
C ASN A 296 10.40 22.73 -11.64
N THR A 297 10.62 23.03 -12.92
CA THR A 297 9.89 22.37 -14.01
C THR A 297 10.10 20.85 -13.97
N TYR A 298 11.35 20.37 -13.88
CA TYR A 298 11.63 18.93 -13.84
C TYR A 298 11.04 18.22 -12.61
N ILE A 299 11.06 18.85 -11.43
CA ILE A 299 10.43 18.29 -10.23
C ILE A 299 8.91 18.27 -10.37
N ASN A 300 8.30 19.28 -10.98
CA ASN A 300 6.87 19.31 -11.21
C ASN A 300 6.44 18.20 -12.19
N ASP A 301 7.17 18.02 -13.30
CA ASP A 301 6.95 16.94 -14.26
C ASP A 301 7.08 15.56 -13.57
N LEU A 302 8.15 15.36 -12.79
CA LEU A 302 8.38 14.13 -12.03
C LEU A 302 7.22 13.82 -11.07
N ASN A 303 6.75 14.83 -10.33
CA ASN A 303 5.64 14.67 -9.39
C ASN A 303 4.32 14.42 -10.10
N GLU A 304 4.09 15.01 -11.27
CA GLU A 304 2.94 14.72 -12.11
C GLU A 304 2.94 13.26 -12.58
N TYR A 305 4.05 12.78 -13.12
CA TYR A 305 4.15 11.38 -13.58
C TYR A 305 4.07 10.37 -12.42
N LYS A 306 4.63 10.70 -11.24
CA LYS A 306 4.46 9.87 -10.02
C LYS A 306 2.99 9.79 -9.60
N ARG A 307 2.26 10.92 -9.59
CA ARG A 307 0.81 10.93 -9.29
C ARG A 307 0.02 10.11 -10.30
N GLU A 308 0.31 10.26 -11.59
CA GLU A 308 -0.33 9.47 -12.65
C GLU A 308 -0.09 7.95 -12.42
N SER A 309 1.14 7.56 -12.11
CA SER A 309 1.50 6.18 -11.76
C SER A 309 0.75 5.67 -10.53
N ASP A 310 0.66 6.46 -9.46
CA ASP A 310 -0.07 6.10 -8.24
C ASP A 310 -1.56 5.91 -8.49
N GLU A 311 -2.17 6.76 -9.32
CA GLU A 311 -3.56 6.61 -9.76
C GLU A 311 -3.77 5.32 -10.55
N LYS A 312 -2.89 5.00 -11.51
CA LYS A 312 -2.97 3.73 -12.26
C LYS A 312 -2.79 2.52 -11.33
N ASN A 313 -1.82 2.55 -10.43
CA ASN A 313 -1.59 1.49 -9.44
C ASN A 313 -2.79 1.32 -8.49
N LYS A 314 -3.46 2.42 -8.11
CA LYS A 314 -4.70 2.37 -7.33
C LYS A 314 -5.82 1.69 -8.12
N THR A 315 -6.02 2.04 -9.39
CA THR A 315 -7.01 1.38 -10.27
C THR A 315 -6.73 -0.12 -10.40
N ILE A 316 -5.46 -0.50 -10.61
CA ILE A 316 -5.05 -1.91 -10.70
C ILE A 316 -5.41 -2.65 -9.42
N ARG A 317 -5.06 -2.11 -8.25
CA ARG A 317 -5.39 -2.73 -6.95
C ARG A 317 -6.90 -2.85 -6.70
N LEU A 318 -7.69 -1.85 -7.09
CA LEU A 318 -9.13 -1.85 -6.88
C LEU A 318 -9.85 -2.92 -7.71
N TYR A 319 -9.40 -3.16 -8.95
CA TYR A 319 -10.10 -4.04 -9.89
C TYR A 319 -9.41 -5.39 -10.15
N ALA A 320 -8.26 -5.67 -9.52
CA ALA A 320 -7.51 -6.90 -9.71
C ALA A 320 -8.35 -8.17 -9.50
N SER A 321 -9.07 -8.29 -8.39
CA SER A 321 -9.85 -9.50 -8.09
C SER A 321 -10.98 -9.76 -9.10
N GLU A 322 -11.70 -8.70 -9.48
CA GLU A 322 -12.78 -8.77 -10.48
C GLU A 322 -12.21 -9.17 -11.85
N PHE A 323 -11.10 -8.56 -12.25
CA PHE A 323 -10.42 -8.86 -13.50
C PHE A 323 -9.89 -10.30 -13.54
N GLU A 324 -9.17 -10.74 -12.50
CA GLU A 324 -8.63 -12.10 -12.40
C GLU A 324 -9.73 -13.16 -12.45
N THR A 325 -10.85 -12.92 -11.76
CA THR A 325 -12.01 -13.84 -11.76
C THR A 325 -12.59 -13.98 -13.15
N LEU A 326 -12.75 -12.86 -13.87
CA LEU A 326 -13.24 -12.88 -15.25
C LEU A 326 -12.27 -13.63 -16.17
N VAL A 327 -10.97 -13.35 -16.10
CA VAL A 327 -9.98 -14.03 -16.95
C VAL A 327 -9.94 -15.52 -16.63
N TYR A 328 -10.01 -15.92 -15.36
CA TYR A 328 -10.07 -17.33 -14.96
C TYR A 328 -11.32 -18.03 -15.49
N ASN A 329 -12.49 -17.38 -15.43
CA ASN A 329 -13.73 -17.93 -15.96
C ASN A 329 -13.67 -18.07 -17.49
N LEU A 330 -13.12 -17.06 -18.18
CA LEU A 330 -12.90 -17.12 -19.62
C LEU A 330 -11.93 -18.26 -19.99
N VAL A 331 -10.81 -18.41 -19.27
CA VAL A 331 -9.87 -19.53 -19.46
C VAL A 331 -10.56 -20.87 -19.26
N THR A 332 -11.35 -21.01 -18.19
CA THR A 332 -12.13 -22.22 -17.93
C THR A 332 -13.05 -22.56 -19.10
N SER A 333 -13.85 -21.60 -19.56
CA SER A 333 -14.79 -21.78 -20.66
C SER A 333 -14.07 -22.14 -21.97
N LEU A 334 -12.99 -21.44 -22.31
CA LEU A 334 -12.20 -21.68 -23.52
C LEU A 334 -11.44 -23.02 -23.49
N MET A 335 -10.95 -23.44 -22.33
CA MET A 335 -10.27 -24.73 -22.20
C MET A 335 -11.25 -25.92 -22.27
N ASN A 336 -12.53 -25.73 -21.92
CA ASN A 336 -13.57 -26.77 -21.96
C ASN A 336 -14.30 -26.91 -23.31
N LEU A 337 -14.27 -25.91 -24.18
CA LEU A 337 -14.91 -25.98 -25.51
C LEU A 337 -14.11 -26.88 -26.47
N ASP A 338 -14.83 -27.75 -27.21
CA ASP A 338 -14.29 -28.71 -28.20
C ASP A 338 -14.29 -28.16 -29.64
N SER A 339 -14.22 -26.84 -29.80
CA SER A 339 -14.40 -26.21 -31.11
C SER A 339 -13.23 -25.32 -31.50
N SER A 340 -12.87 -25.47 -32.77
CA SER A 340 -12.00 -24.61 -33.55
C SER A 340 -12.36 -23.14 -33.37
N LEU A 341 -11.58 -22.39 -32.60
CA LEU A 341 -11.68 -20.93 -32.59
C LEU A 341 -10.29 -20.32 -32.73
N ASP A 342 -9.99 -19.90 -33.96
CA ASP A 342 -8.89 -19.00 -34.32
C ASP A 342 -9.02 -17.61 -33.64
N GLU A 343 -10.09 -17.36 -32.88
CA GLU A 343 -10.45 -16.05 -32.31
C GLU A 343 -9.80 -15.74 -30.94
N TYR A 344 -9.13 -16.69 -30.28
CA TYR A 344 -8.54 -16.49 -28.94
C TYR A 344 -7.03 -16.80 -28.89
N THR A 345 -6.29 -16.21 -29.84
CA THR A 345 -4.83 -16.41 -30.01
C THR A 345 -4.00 -16.08 -28.76
N TRP A 346 -4.49 -15.18 -27.90
CA TRP A 346 -3.78 -14.77 -26.68
C TRP A 346 -3.60 -15.93 -25.69
N LEU A 347 -4.60 -16.80 -25.53
CA LEU A 347 -4.52 -17.94 -24.60
C LEU A 347 -3.66 -19.07 -25.19
N ALA A 348 -3.76 -19.29 -26.51
CA ALA A 348 -2.95 -20.28 -27.22
C ALA A 348 -1.45 -19.96 -27.21
N SER A 349 -1.08 -18.68 -27.02
CA SER A 349 0.30 -18.24 -26.91
C SER A 349 0.94 -18.48 -25.53
N VAL A 350 0.15 -18.88 -24.53
CA VAL A 350 0.62 -19.14 -23.16
C VAL A 350 1.46 -20.42 -23.12
N LYS A 351 2.54 -20.40 -22.35
CA LYS A 351 3.42 -21.54 -22.12
C LYS A 351 2.65 -22.78 -21.66
N ASP A 352 3.07 -23.93 -22.18
CA ASP A 352 2.47 -25.23 -21.91
C ASP A 352 0.97 -25.35 -22.28
N TYR A 353 0.36 -24.35 -22.94
CA TYR A 353 -1.07 -24.37 -23.30
C TYR A 353 -1.46 -25.67 -24.01
N ASN A 354 -0.78 -26.02 -25.11
CA ASN A 354 -1.07 -27.26 -25.86
C ASN A 354 -0.90 -28.52 -25.01
N LYS A 355 0.08 -28.54 -24.10
CA LYS A 355 0.31 -29.68 -23.19
C LYS A 355 -0.83 -29.82 -22.19
N TYR A 356 -1.33 -28.73 -21.62
CA TYR A 356 -2.45 -28.75 -20.68
C TYR A 356 -3.77 -28.98 -21.42
N LYS A 357 -3.96 -28.43 -22.62
CA LYS A 357 -5.10 -28.72 -23.50
C LYS A 357 -5.11 -30.19 -23.90
N GLU A 358 -3.99 -30.80 -24.25
CA GLU A 358 -3.88 -32.25 -24.51
C GLU A 358 -4.15 -33.09 -23.25
N LYS A 359 -3.72 -32.64 -22.07
CA LYS A 359 -4.05 -33.30 -20.78
C LYS A 359 -5.53 -33.19 -20.46
N ILE A 360 -6.15 -32.03 -20.70
CA ILE A 360 -7.58 -31.80 -20.53
C ILE A 360 -8.33 -32.62 -21.56
N GLU A 361 -8.00 -32.58 -22.86
CA GLU A 361 -8.58 -33.46 -23.86
C GLU A 361 -8.35 -34.94 -23.53
N SER A 362 -7.23 -35.32 -22.91
CA SER A 362 -6.99 -36.68 -22.46
C SER A 362 -7.77 -37.04 -21.19
N ALA A 363 -8.09 -36.07 -20.35
CA ALA A 363 -8.96 -36.20 -19.17
C ALA A 363 -10.42 -36.17 -19.61
N SER A 364 -10.87 -35.18 -20.38
CA SER A 364 -12.18 -35.00 -21.03
C SER A 364 -12.55 -36.10 -22.04
N ARG A 365 -11.62 -36.65 -22.84
CA ARG A 365 -11.83 -37.89 -23.64
C ARG A 365 -11.83 -39.16 -22.77
N ARG A 366 -11.50 -39.03 -21.48
CA ARG A 366 -11.59 -40.08 -20.44
C ARG A 366 -12.63 -39.76 -19.35
N ASP A 367 -13.28 -38.59 -19.38
CA ASP A 367 -14.27 -38.09 -18.40
C ASP A 367 -15.72 -38.36 -18.84
N TYR A 368 -15.92 -39.28 -19.79
CA TYR A 368 -17.15 -40.06 -19.83
C TYR A 368 -16.88 -41.49 -19.35
N THR A 369 -16.31 -41.60 -18.15
CA THR A 369 -16.64 -42.71 -17.25
C THR A 369 -16.86 -42.13 -15.87
N GLU A 370 -18.11 -41.75 -15.58
CA GLU A 370 -18.58 -41.63 -14.20
C GLU A 370 -18.27 -42.92 -13.43
N GLU A 371 -17.93 -42.72 -12.17
CA GLU A 371 -17.71 -43.69 -11.10
C GLU A 371 -18.23 -45.11 -11.36
N THR A 372 -17.41 -46.10 -10.98
CA THR A 372 -17.82 -47.48 -10.67
C THR A 372 -18.83 -47.56 -9.52
N TYR A 373 -20.02 -47.03 -9.76
CA TYR A 373 -21.25 -47.17 -8.99
C TYR A 373 -22.49 -47.23 -9.88
N GLY A 374 -22.34 -47.15 -11.21
CA GLY A 374 -23.45 -46.94 -12.15
C GLY A 374 -24.13 -48.19 -12.70
N ASP A 375 -23.46 -49.34 -12.82
CA ASP A 375 -24.07 -50.49 -13.52
C ASP A 375 -25.19 -51.12 -12.68
N ASP A 376 -24.92 -51.36 -11.39
CA ASP A 376 -25.95 -51.84 -10.46
C ASP A 376 -26.98 -50.75 -10.15
N LYS A 377 -26.61 -49.46 -10.08
CA LYS A 377 -27.59 -48.38 -9.80
C LYS A 377 -28.51 -48.11 -10.98
N ALA A 378 -28.00 -48.04 -12.22
CA ALA A 378 -28.80 -47.84 -13.42
C ALA A 378 -29.64 -49.08 -13.73
N ARG A 379 -29.07 -50.29 -13.56
CA ARG A 379 -29.83 -51.55 -13.63
C ARG A 379 -30.91 -51.59 -12.57
N LYS A 380 -30.58 -51.24 -11.32
CA LYS A 380 -31.55 -51.18 -10.21
C LYS A 380 -32.60 -50.10 -10.42
N LEU A 381 -32.24 -48.96 -11.00
CA LEU A 381 -33.17 -47.90 -11.36
C LEU A 381 -34.17 -48.37 -12.42
N CYS A 382 -33.68 -49.01 -13.49
CA CYS A 382 -34.53 -49.67 -14.49
C CYS A 382 -35.45 -50.71 -13.84
N MET A 383 -34.92 -51.49 -12.88
CA MET A 383 -35.68 -52.49 -12.15
C MET A 383 -36.77 -51.87 -11.25
N ASP A 384 -36.44 -50.80 -10.53
CA ASP A 384 -37.36 -50.06 -9.67
C ASP A 384 -38.48 -49.41 -10.49
N PHE A 385 -38.16 -48.88 -11.67
CA PHE A 385 -39.14 -48.33 -12.62
C PHE A 385 -40.07 -49.42 -13.20
N LEU A 386 -39.54 -50.58 -13.59
CA LEU A 386 -40.34 -51.71 -14.08
C LEU A 386 -41.29 -52.25 -12.99
N VAL A 387 -40.83 -52.34 -11.75
CA VAL A 387 -41.67 -52.73 -10.61
C VAL A 387 -42.74 -51.66 -10.34
N ALA A 388 -42.40 -50.38 -10.44
CA ALA A 388 -43.35 -49.28 -10.27
C ALA A 388 -44.45 -49.31 -11.33
N ASP A 389 -44.11 -49.54 -12.61
CA ASP A 389 -45.09 -49.70 -13.70
C ASP A 389 -45.98 -50.93 -13.54
N TYR A 390 -45.40 -52.05 -13.09
CA TYR A 390 -46.16 -53.26 -12.78
C TYR A 390 -47.15 -53.04 -11.63
N LEU A 391 -46.72 -52.39 -10.54
CA LEU A 391 -47.57 -52.04 -9.41
C LEU A 391 -48.66 -51.06 -9.83
N LYS A 392 -48.30 -49.99 -10.56
CA LYS A 392 -49.25 -49.04 -11.16
C LYS A 392 -50.31 -49.81 -11.93
N ASN A 393 -49.95 -50.60 -12.95
CA ASN A 393 -50.92 -51.34 -13.75
C ASN A 393 -51.81 -52.29 -12.91
N LYS A 394 -51.21 -53.06 -12.00
CA LYS A 394 -51.93 -54.00 -11.12
C LYS A 394 -52.96 -53.31 -10.23
N TYR A 395 -52.60 -52.18 -9.62
CA TYR A 395 -53.49 -51.45 -8.73
C TYR A 395 -54.49 -50.57 -9.50
N SER A 396 -54.12 -50.06 -10.69
CA SER A 396 -55.05 -49.40 -11.62
C SER A 396 -56.18 -50.32 -12.09
N GLN A 397 -55.88 -51.61 -12.35
CA GLN A 397 -56.90 -52.60 -12.76
C GLN A 397 -57.82 -53.00 -11.60
N ARG A 398 -57.32 -53.04 -10.36
CA ARG A 398 -58.13 -53.30 -9.15
C ARG A 398 -58.98 -52.10 -8.71
N MET A 399 -58.55 -50.88 -9.01
CA MET A 399 -59.16 -49.61 -8.60
C MET A 399 -60.32 -49.13 -9.48
N ARG A 400 -60.80 -49.91 -10.47
CA ARG A 400 -62.03 -49.54 -11.22
C ARG A 400 -63.28 -49.41 -10.32
N SER A 401 -63.23 -49.85 -9.06
CA SER A 401 -64.33 -49.69 -8.08
C SER A 401 -64.14 -48.58 -7.04
N TYR A 402 -63.00 -47.88 -7.00
CA TYR A 402 -62.78 -46.76 -6.07
C TYR A 402 -62.17 -45.60 -6.85
N LYS A 403 -63.00 -44.60 -7.18
CA LYS A 403 -62.54 -43.26 -7.51
C LYS A 403 -61.88 -42.69 -6.26
N ASP A 404 -60.60 -42.97 -6.08
CA ASP A 404 -59.79 -42.25 -5.10
C ASP A 404 -59.45 -40.88 -5.72
N SER A 405 -60.43 -39.99 -5.61
CA SER A 405 -60.27 -38.55 -5.81
C SER A 405 -59.25 -38.05 -4.77
N ASN A 406 -58.01 -37.74 -5.19
CA ASN A 406 -57.16 -36.64 -4.64
C ASN A 406 -55.64 -36.79 -4.91
N CYS A 407 -55.20 -37.36 -6.03
CA CYS A 407 -53.82 -37.14 -6.48
C CYS A 407 -53.77 -36.97 -8.00
N ASP A 408 -54.44 -35.93 -8.48
CA ASP A 408 -54.27 -35.47 -9.86
C ASP A 408 -53.02 -34.56 -9.90
N ILE A 409 -52.15 -34.75 -10.89
CA ILE A 409 -50.93 -33.96 -11.08
C ILE A 409 -51.24 -32.46 -11.17
N ILE A 410 -52.43 -32.13 -11.69
CA ILE A 410 -52.96 -30.77 -11.77
C ILE A 410 -53.25 -30.21 -10.36
N SER A 411 -53.75 -31.03 -9.44
CA SER A 411 -53.97 -30.60 -8.05
C SER A 411 -52.66 -30.35 -7.33
N ALA A 412 -51.62 -31.15 -7.60
CA ALA A 412 -50.29 -30.96 -7.03
C ALA A 412 -49.65 -29.66 -7.51
N GLY A 413 -49.67 -29.38 -8.81
CA GLY A 413 -49.21 -28.10 -9.36
C GLY A 413 -49.92 -26.90 -8.72
N LYS A 414 -51.25 -26.98 -8.57
CA LYS A 414 -52.04 -25.95 -7.86
C LYS A 414 -51.60 -25.75 -6.41
N TYR A 415 -51.34 -26.82 -5.65
CA TYR A 415 -50.87 -26.70 -4.27
C TYR A 415 -49.49 -26.04 -4.18
N LEU A 416 -48.57 -26.37 -5.09
CA LEU A 416 -47.25 -25.73 -5.14
C LEU A 416 -47.36 -24.23 -5.45
N SER A 417 -48.22 -23.86 -6.40
CA SER A 417 -48.55 -22.46 -6.70
C SER A 417 -49.13 -21.73 -5.49
N MET A 418 -50.07 -22.34 -4.78
CA MET A 418 -50.65 -21.76 -3.55
C MET A 418 -49.60 -21.58 -2.44
N CYS A 419 -48.65 -22.50 -2.31
CA CYS A 419 -47.53 -22.35 -1.38
C CYS A 419 -46.61 -21.18 -1.76
N ALA A 420 -46.31 -21.02 -3.06
CA ALA A 420 -45.54 -19.87 -3.56
C ALA A 420 -46.27 -18.55 -3.26
N GLU A 421 -47.56 -18.46 -3.55
CA GLU A 421 -48.40 -17.29 -3.27
C GLU A 421 -48.47 -16.97 -1.77
N MET A 422 -48.60 -17.98 -0.92
CA MET A 422 -48.61 -17.81 0.53
C MET A 422 -47.27 -17.25 1.05
N LEU A 423 -46.14 -17.76 0.55
CA LEU A 423 -44.80 -17.28 0.93
C LEU A 423 -44.54 -15.84 0.47
N GLN A 424 -45.09 -15.45 -0.68
CA GLN A 424 -45.03 -14.08 -1.19
C GLN A 424 -46.03 -13.13 -0.52
N HIS A 425 -47.06 -13.65 0.16
CA HIS A 425 -48.12 -12.82 0.72
C HIS A 425 -47.59 -11.88 1.83
N PRO A 426 -47.90 -10.57 1.83
CA PRO A 426 -47.34 -9.61 2.79
C PRO A 426 -47.61 -9.97 4.26
N SER A 427 -48.77 -10.58 4.55
CA SER A 427 -49.12 -11.04 5.90
C SER A 427 -48.31 -12.24 6.39
N PHE A 428 -47.65 -13.00 5.51
CA PHE A 428 -46.81 -14.12 5.90
C PHE A 428 -45.63 -13.62 6.74
N LYS A 429 -44.93 -12.57 6.27
CA LYS A 429 -43.84 -11.90 7.00
C LYS A 429 -44.30 -11.32 8.35
N LYS A 430 -45.55 -10.87 8.44
CA LYS A 430 -46.11 -10.25 9.66
C LYS A 430 -46.48 -11.28 10.74
N ASN A 431 -46.94 -12.46 10.35
CA ASN A 431 -47.50 -13.45 11.27
C ASN A 431 -46.55 -14.61 11.58
N VAL A 432 -45.62 -14.92 10.69
CA VAL A 432 -44.58 -15.92 10.95
C VAL A 432 -43.41 -15.20 11.64
N LYS A 433 -43.29 -15.38 12.96
CA LYS A 433 -42.13 -14.91 13.73
C LYS A 433 -40.89 -15.72 13.35
N LEU A 434 -40.27 -15.40 12.23
CA LEU A 434 -38.91 -15.83 11.95
C LEU A 434 -38.00 -15.11 12.96
N GLN A 435 -37.13 -15.84 13.65
CA GLN A 435 -36.30 -15.31 14.74
C GLN A 435 -35.47 -14.09 14.28
N ASN A 436 -35.09 -13.23 15.24
CA ASN A 436 -34.65 -11.83 15.14
C ASN A 436 -33.56 -11.38 14.12
N ASN A 437 -33.16 -12.20 13.15
CA ASN A 437 -32.26 -11.81 12.06
C ASN A 437 -32.91 -12.10 10.69
N TYR A 438 -33.96 -11.37 10.35
CA TYR A 438 -34.47 -11.35 8.97
C TYR A 438 -33.63 -10.32 8.18
N ASP A 439 -32.59 -10.80 7.52
CA ASP A 439 -31.66 -10.02 6.70
C ASP A 439 -31.94 -10.20 5.19
N ALA A 440 -31.17 -9.50 4.36
CA ALA A 440 -31.30 -9.56 2.91
C ALA A 440 -31.04 -10.99 2.34
N GLU A 441 -30.23 -11.79 3.02
CA GLU A 441 -29.93 -13.17 2.65
C GLU A 441 -31.15 -14.09 2.85
N SER A 442 -31.91 -13.89 3.92
CA SER A 442 -33.17 -14.59 4.19
C SER A 442 -34.25 -14.28 3.13
N GLU A 443 -34.27 -13.05 2.62
CA GLU A 443 -35.19 -12.63 1.55
C GLU A 443 -34.79 -13.24 0.19
N LEU A 444 -33.49 -13.31 -0.11
CA LEU A 444 -32.97 -14.02 -1.29
C LEU A 444 -33.31 -15.52 -1.24
N ASN A 445 -33.19 -16.16 -0.08
CA ASN A 445 -33.53 -17.57 0.10
C ASN A 445 -35.03 -17.86 -0.08
N ILE A 446 -35.92 -17.01 0.43
CA ILE A 446 -37.37 -17.16 0.21
C ILE A 446 -37.71 -16.98 -1.27
N ASN A 447 -37.11 -15.99 -1.94
CA ASN A 447 -37.33 -15.78 -3.37
C ASN A 447 -36.82 -16.97 -4.20
N PHE A 448 -35.69 -17.58 -3.83
CA PHE A 448 -35.18 -18.80 -4.45
C PHE A 448 -36.10 -20.01 -4.23
N ILE A 449 -36.65 -20.20 -3.02
CA ILE A 449 -37.63 -21.27 -2.76
C ILE A 449 -38.89 -21.05 -3.59
N VAL A 450 -39.36 -19.80 -3.68
CA VAL A 450 -40.53 -19.46 -4.49
C VAL A 450 -40.28 -19.72 -5.97
N SER A 451 -39.10 -19.39 -6.52
CA SER A 451 -38.80 -19.69 -7.91
C SER A 451 -38.83 -21.18 -8.20
N ILE A 452 -38.30 -22.01 -7.30
CA ILE A 452 -38.36 -23.48 -7.42
C ILE A 452 -39.81 -23.97 -7.39
N LEU A 453 -40.65 -23.46 -6.47
CA LEU A 453 -42.06 -23.88 -6.37
C LEU A 453 -42.87 -23.51 -7.61
N ILE A 454 -42.58 -22.35 -8.21
CA ILE A 454 -43.20 -21.92 -9.47
C ILE A 454 -42.75 -22.82 -10.61
N GLU A 455 -41.45 -23.05 -10.76
CA GLU A 455 -40.90 -23.92 -11.82
C GLU A 455 -41.46 -25.35 -11.74
N LEU A 456 -41.52 -25.93 -10.54
CA LEU A 456 -42.13 -27.25 -10.34
C LEU A 456 -43.64 -27.25 -10.63
N SER A 457 -44.36 -26.19 -10.27
CA SER A 457 -45.78 -26.04 -10.63
C SER A 457 -45.97 -25.98 -12.15
N GLU A 458 -45.14 -25.22 -12.84
CA GLU A 458 -45.17 -25.10 -14.30
C GLU A 458 -44.86 -26.44 -14.97
N LEU A 459 -43.85 -27.17 -14.49
CA LEU A 459 -43.51 -28.51 -14.97
C LEU A 459 -44.66 -29.50 -14.80
N LEU A 460 -45.31 -29.53 -13.63
CA LEU A 460 -46.47 -30.41 -13.39
C LEU A 460 -47.71 -30.02 -14.20
N ASN A 461 -47.84 -28.74 -14.56
CA ASN A 461 -48.93 -28.23 -15.40
C ASN A 461 -48.58 -28.22 -16.91
N SER A 462 -47.35 -28.57 -17.29
CA SER A 462 -46.86 -28.53 -18.68
C SER A 462 -47.61 -29.47 -19.63
N GLY A 463 -48.24 -30.51 -19.07
CA GLY A 463 -48.84 -31.59 -19.85
C GLY A 463 -47.82 -32.53 -20.49
N ASP A 464 -46.53 -32.45 -20.12
CA ASP A 464 -45.50 -33.37 -20.59
C ASP A 464 -45.82 -34.82 -20.13
N PRO A 465 -46.01 -35.76 -21.07
CA PRO A 465 -46.31 -37.15 -20.74
C PRO A 465 -45.25 -37.84 -19.87
N ILE A 466 -43.97 -37.47 -20.00
CA ILE A 466 -42.87 -38.05 -19.22
C ILE A 466 -42.94 -37.57 -17.77
N ILE A 467 -43.25 -36.29 -17.56
CA ILE A 467 -43.46 -35.70 -16.23
C ILE A 467 -44.71 -36.30 -15.58
N SER A 468 -45.77 -36.52 -16.36
CA SER A 468 -46.97 -37.23 -15.90
C SER A 468 -46.66 -38.66 -15.45
N ASP A 469 -45.89 -39.41 -16.24
CA ASP A 469 -45.50 -40.77 -15.90
C ASP A 469 -44.61 -40.81 -14.64
N LEU A 470 -43.65 -39.90 -14.52
CA LEU A 470 -42.78 -39.78 -13.34
C LEU A 470 -43.60 -39.49 -12.07
N TRP A 471 -44.54 -38.55 -12.15
CA TRP A 471 -45.41 -38.20 -11.04
C TRP A 471 -46.27 -39.39 -10.60
N GLU A 472 -46.88 -40.10 -11.54
CA GLU A 472 -47.71 -41.27 -11.25
C GLU A 472 -46.90 -42.44 -10.67
N GLN A 473 -45.64 -42.61 -11.07
CA GLN A 473 -44.73 -43.61 -10.52
C GLN A 473 -44.16 -43.23 -9.15
N SER A 474 -44.01 -41.94 -8.85
CA SER A 474 -43.39 -41.44 -7.61
C SER A 474 -44.00 -42.05 -6.35
N LYS A 475 -45.32 -42.25 -6.34
CA LYS A 475 -46.05 -42.94 -5.26
C LYS A 475 -45.49 -44.33 -5.01
N TYR A 476 -45.31 -45.11 -6.07
CA TYR A 476 -44.82 -46.49 -6.01
C TYR A 476 -43.31 -46.58 -5.79
N LEU A 477 -42.56 -45.50 -6.06
CA LEU A 477 -41.13 -45.38 -5.77
C LEU A 477 -40.85 -44.87 -4.34
N SER A 478 -41.85 -44.28 -3.68
CA SER A 478 -41.73 -43.77 -2.30
C SER A 478 -41.35 -44.86 -1.27
N PRO A 479 -40.77 -44.49 -0.11
CA PRO A 479 -40.40 -45.45 0.93
C PRO A 479 -41.55 -46.31 1.46
N ILE A 480 -42.79 -45.81 1.42
CA ILE A 480 -43.99 -46.52 1.90
C ILE A 480 -44.22 -47.82 1.12
N TRP A 481 -43.87 -47.84 -0.17
CA TRP A 481 -44.03 -49.01 -1.04
C TRP A 481 -42.79 -49.91 -1.08
N ARG A 482 -41.76 -49.61 -0.30
CA ARG A 482 -40.46 -50.32 -0.32
C ARG A 482 -40.61 -51.82 -0.05
N ASP A 483 -41.41 -52.21 0.94
CA ASP A 483 -41.60 -53.62 1.30
C ASP A 483 -42.35 -54.39 0.21
N GLU A 484 -43.37 -53.77 -0.39
CA GLU A 484 -44.12 -54.34 -1.50
C GLU A 484 -43.25 -54.45 -2.76
N ARG A 485 -42.40 -53.46 -3.07
CA ARG A 485 -41.40 -53.54 -4.15
C ARG A 485 -40.40 -54.67 -3.91
N ASN A 486 -39.81 -54.73 -2.72
CA ASN A 486 -38.83 -55.76 -2.35
C ASN A 486 -39.41 -57.18 -2.46
N LYS A 487 -40.70 -57.37 -2.13
CA LYS A 487 -41.40 -58.64 -2.28
C LYS A 487 -41.44 -59.13 -3.72
N TYR A 488 -41.70 -58.24 -4.70
CA TYR A 488 -41.70 -58.63 -6.12
C TYR A 488 -40.30 -58.76 -6.69
N LEU A 489 -39.33 -57.99 -6.20
CA LEU A 489 -37.91 -58.17 -6.53
C LEU A 489 -37.36 -59.50 -6.00
N ALA A 490 -37.95 -60.05 -4.93
CA ALA A 490 -37.62 -61.37 -4.40
C ALA A 490 -38.39 -62.53 -5.08
N ASP A 491 -39.43 -62.25 -5.89
CA ASP A 491 -40.11 -63.25 -6.70
C ASP A 491 -39.26 -63.59 -7.92
N GLY A 492 -38.49 -64.67 -7.82
CA GLY A 492 -37.55 -65.08 -8.87
C GLY A 492 -38.18 -65.25 -10.25
N SER A 493 -39.49 -65.53 -10.35
CA SER A 493 -40.17 -65.64 -11.65
C SER A 493 -40.41 -64.26 -12.29
N LEU A 494 -40.73 -63.25 -11.48
CA LEU A 494 -41.04 -61.90 -11.95
C LEU A 494 -39.76 -61.11 -12.21
N THR A 495 -38.80 -61.22 -11.30
CA THR A 495 -37.45 -60.64 -11.43
C THR A 495 -36.78 -61.11 -12.71
N HIS A 496 -36.81 -62.42 -13.00
CA HIS A 496 -36.25 -62.96 -14.24
C HIS A 496 -36.92 -62.37 -15.50
N ARG A 497 -38.22 -62.10 -15.46
CA ARG A 497 -38.93 -61.46 -16.59
C ARG A 497 -38.53 -60.00 -16.76
N PHE A 498 -38.33 -59.26 -15.68
CA PHE A 498 -37.81 -57.89 -15.77
C PHE A 498 -36.37 -57.85 -16.27
N GLU A 499 -35.54 -58.82 -15.90
CA GLU A 499 -34.19 -58.96 -16.45
C GLU A 499 -34.22 -59.22 -17.95
N GLN A 500 -35.09 -60.10 -18.43
CA GLN A 500 -35.31 -60.30 -19.88
C GLN A 500 -35.77 -59.01 -20.59
N VAL A 501 -36.54 -58.15 -19.91
CA VAL A 501 -36.92 -56.84 -20.44
C VAL A 501 -35.71 -55.91 -20.46
N ILE A 502 -34.91 -55.82 -19.40
CA ILE A 502 -33.69 -54.99 -19.34
C ILE A 502 -32.72 -55.36 -20.47
N ASP A 503 -32.53 -56.66 -20.70
CA ASP A 503 -31.61 -57.19 -21.71
C ASP A 503 -32.16 -57.11 -23.15
N GLY A 504 -33.42 -56.67 -23.33
CA GLY A 504 -34.03 -56.45 -24.64
C GLY A 504 -34.59 -57.70 -25.31
N HIS A 505 -34.85 -58.76 -24.52
CA HIS A 505 -35.31 -60.06 -24.99
C HIS A 505 -36.84 -60.25 -24.95
N ALA A 506 -37.60 -59.27 -24.45
CA ALA A 506 -39.07 -59.36 -24.32
C ALA A 506 -39.79 -58.03 -24.63
N ILE A 507 -40.95 -58.10 -25.31
CA ILE A 507 -41.88 -56.97 -25.53
C ILE A 507 -42.98 -57.03 -24.46
N GLN A 508 -43.31 -55.91 -23.82
CA GLN A 508 -44.35 -55.84 -22.79
C GLN A 508 -45.32 -54.66 -22.97
N PRO A 509 -46.63 -54.86 -22.68
CA PRO A 509 -47.68 -53.85 -22.89
C PRO A 509 -47.93 -52.88 -21.71
N PHE A 510 -47.14 -52.93 -20.63
CA PHE A 510 -47.37 -52.13 -19.41
C PHE A 510 -46.24 -51.14 -19.06
N VAL A 511 -45.20 -51.06 -19.89
CA VAL A 511 -44.06 -50.15 -19.68
C VAL A 511 -44.45 -48.74 -20.11
N SER A 512 -44.20 -47.77 -19.24
CA SER A 512 -44.41 -46.34 -19.49
C SER A 512 -43.39 -45.76 -20.45
N SER A 513 -43.66 -44.57 -20.99
CA SER A 513 -42.73 -43.90 -21.92
C SER A 513 -41.43 -43.50 -21.23
N LEU A 514 -41.52 -43.14 -19.94
CA LEU A 514 -40.36 -42.84 -19.10
C LEU A 514 -39.47 -44.07 -18.91
N THR A 515 -40.04 -45.21 -18.51
CA THR A 515 -39.26 -46.42 -18.27
C THR A 515 -38.62 -46.96 -19.54
N ASP A 516 -39.28 -46.84 -20.69
CA ASP A 516 -38.71 -47.25 -21.99
C ASP A 516 -37.50 -46.38 -22.38
N LYS A 517 -37.57 -45.06 -22.13
CA LYS A 517 -36.46 -44.13 -22.35
C LYS A 517 -35.22 -44.54 -21.52
N GLU A 518 -35.39 -44.83 -20.24
CA GLU A 518 -34.31 -45.25 -19.35
C GLU A 518 -33.68 -46.59 -19.77
N LEU A 519 -34.50 -47.54 -20.23
CA LEU A 519 -34.01 -48.82 -20.75
C LEU A 519 -33.16 -48.65 -22.02
N ILE A 520 -33.52 -47.72 -22.90
CA ILE A 520 -32.77 -47.43 -24.12
C ILE A 520 -31.41 -46.80 -23.79
N GLU A 521 -31.38 -45.83 -22.87
CA GLU A 521 -30.15 -45.20 -22.37
C GLU A 521 -29.20 -46.24 -21.74
N TYR A 522 -29.72 -47.10 -20.88
CA TYR A 522 -28.94 -48.17 -20.23
C TYR A 522 -28.27 -49.12 -21.24
N ARG A 523 -29.01 -49.58 -22.26
CA ARG A 523 -28.47 -50.50 -23.27
C ARG A 523 -27.40 -49.87 -24.16
N LYS A 524 -27.54 -48.59 -24.50
CA LYS A 524 -26.50 -47.83 -25.23
C LYS A 524 -25.20 -47.79 -24.41
N GLY A 525 -25.31 -47.53 -23.11
CA GLY A 525 -24.17 -47.52 -22.19
C GLY A 525 -23.42 -48.86 -22.07
N ILE A 526 -24.08 -50.01 -22.27
CA ILE A 526 -23.42 -51.33 -22.25
C ILE A 526 -22.61 -51.61 -23.53
N GLN A 527 -23.16 -51.25 -24.69
CA GLN A 527 -22.49 -51.49 -25.98
C GLN A 527 -21.20 -50.68 -26.12
N GLU A 528 -21.16 -49.48 -25.53
CA GLU A 528 -20.01 -48.59 -25.58
C GLU A 528 -18.85 -49.03 -24.64
N LYS A 529 -19.15 -49.81 -23.59
CA LYS A 529 -18.18 -50.29 -22.57
C LYS A 529 -17.23 -51.42 -23.03
N SER A 530 -17.57 -52.20 -24.05
CA SER A 530 -16.77 -53.39 -24.42
C SER A 530 -15.45 -53.09 -25.13
N GLN A 531 -15.10 -51.82 -25.38
CA GLN A 531 -14.01 -51.46 -26.29
C GLN A 531 -12.75 -50.80 -25.70
N LYS A 532 -12.65 -50.35 -24.42
CA LYS A 532 -11.46 -49.57 -23.98
C LYS A 532 -11.08 -49.75 -22.49
N GLN A 533 -9.84 -50.17 -22.20
CA GLN A 533 -9.23 -50.26 -20.85
C GLN A 533 -7.88 -49.51 -20.82
N GLN A 534 -7.74 -48.45 -19.99
CA GLN A 534 -6.55 -47.99 -19.21
C GLN A 534 -6.75 -46.54 -18.65
N VAL A 535 -6.37 -46.28 -17.38
CA VAL A 535 -6.74 -45.10 -16.54
C VAL A 535 -5.54 -44.18 -16.20
N PRO A 536 -5.70 -42.83 -16.11
CA PRO A 536 -4.78 -41.90 -15.42
C PRO A 536 -5.42 -41.14 -14.20
N ASP A 537 -4.56 -40.42 -13.44
CA ASP A 537 -4.70 -40.01 -12.02
C ASP A 537 -5.35 -38.62 -11.66
N LYS A 538 -5.89 -37.79 -12.57
CA LYS A 538 -6.46 -36.43 -12.23
C LYS A 538 -7.64 -35.98 -13.12
N SER A 539 -8.58 -35.18 -12.58
CA SER A 539 -9.77 -34.64 -13.30
C SER A 539 -9.48 -33.39 -14.16
N ALA A 540 -10.30 -33.11 -15.19
CA ALA A 540 -10.13 -31.95 -16.07
C ALA A 540 -10.11 -30.59 -15.33
N ARG A 541 -10.94 -30.42 -14.29
CA ARG A 541 -10.96 -29.18 -13.49
C ARG A 541 -9.66 -28.96 -12.73
N GLU A 542 -9.13 -30.02 -12.11
CA GLU A 542 -7.84 -29.95 -11.40
C GLU A 542 -6.68 -29.63 -12.36
N ILE A 543 -6.76 -30.05 -13.62
CA ILE A 543 -5.76 -29.74 -14.65
C ILE A 543 -5.86 -28.27 -15.08
N ILE A 544 -7.07 -27.70 -15.21
CA ILE A 544 -7.28 -26.27 -15.48
C ILE A 544 -6.78 -25.41 -14.32
N ASP A 545 -7.06 -25.80 -13.08
CA ASP A 545 -6.56 -25.09 -11.90
C ASP A 545 -5.03 -25.14 -11.81
N GLU A 546 -4.43 -26.30 -12.11
CA GLU A 546 -2.97 -26.44 -12.21
C GLU A 546 -2.40 -25.53 -13.32
N PHE A 547 -3.07 -25.44 -14.47
CA PHE A 547 -2.66 -24.57 -15.57
C PHE A 547 -2.74 -23.09 -15.20
N TRP A 548 -3.84 -22.66 -14.59
CA TRP A 548 -4.02 -21.30 -14.10
C TRP A 548 -2.96 -20.94 -13.05
N MET A 549 -2.80 -21.75 -12.00
CA MET A 549 -1.84 -21.45 -10.93
C MET A 549 -0.40 -21.35 -11.44
N LYS A 550 -0.05 -22.15 -12.45
CA LYS A 550 1.32 -22.18 -12.99
C LYS A 550 1.59 -21.03 -13.97
N ASN A 551 0.59 -20.55 -14.70
CA ASN A 551 0.77 -19.58 -15.79
C ASN A 551 -0.04 -18.28 -15.59
N LYS A 552 -0.57 -18.03 -14.38
CA LYS A 552 -1.46 -16.89 -14.08
C LYS A 552 -0.94 -15.56 -14.62
N GLU A 553 0.32 -15.21 -14.32
CA GLU A 553 0.93 -13.94 -14.74
C GLU A 553 0.96 -13.81 -16.26
N GLU A 554 1.43 -14.84 -16.97
CA GLU A 554 1.50 -14.87 -18.43
C GLU A 554 0.11 -14.82 -19.10
N ILE A 555 -0.88 -15.50 -18.52
CA ILE A 555 -2.28 -15.48 -18.98
C ILE A 555 -2.84 -14.05 -18.86
N ILE A 556 -2.64 -13.40 -17.72
CA ILE A 556 -3.11 -12.04 -17.46
C ILE A 556 -2.41 -11.04 -18.40
N ASP A 557 -1.10 -11.12 -18.55
CA ASP A 557 -0.32 -10.23 -19.42
C ASP A 557 -0.74 -10.37 -20.89
N ASN A 558 -0.89 -11.60 -21.37
CA ASN A 558 -1.35 -11.87 -22.74
C ASN A 558 -2.78 -11.34 -22.96
N PHE A 559 -3.66 -11.48 -21.97
CA PHE A 559 -5.02 -10.95 -22.04
C PHE A 559 -5.06 -9.41 -22.02
N ILE A 560 -4.20 -8.77 -21.22
CA ILE A 560 -4.04 -7.31 -21.22
C ILE A 560 -3.51 -6.81 -22.58
N ALA A 561 -2.60 -7.54 -23.22
CA ALA A 561 -2.08 -7.19 -24.54
C ALA A 561 -3.07 -7.43 -25.70
N TYR A 562 -4.08 -8.28 -25.50
CA TYR A 562 -5.02 -8.69 -26.53
C TYR A 562 -6.04 -7.60 -26.87
N ASN A 563 -6.06 -7.08 -28.11
CA ASN A 563 -6.97 -5.99 -28.52
C ASN A 563 -8.26 -6.45 -29.22
N GLY A 564 -8.62 -7.73 -29.16
CA GLY A 564 -9.85 -8.23 -29.77
C GLY A 564 -11.13 -7.83 -29.02
N ASP A 565 -12.27 -7.97 -29.68
CA ASP A 565 -13.57 -7.57 -29.15
C ASP A 565 -14.11 -8.59 -28.14
N ILE A 566 -13.69 -8.43 -26.87
CA ILE A 566 -14.14 -9.23 -25.73
C ILE A 566 -15.65 -9.01 -25.47
N TYR A 567 -16.21 -7.91 -25.98
CA TYR A 567 -17.57 -7.44 -25.70
C TYR A 567 -18.65 -8.03 -26.61
N SER A 568 -18.28 -8.87 -27.57
CA SER A 568 -19.20 -9.46 -28.55
C SER A 568 -19.90 -10.74 -28.06
N ASN A 569 -19.45 -11.33 -26.94
CA ASN A 569 -20.01 -12.59 -26.44
C ASN A 569 -21.25 -12.35 -25.56
N LYS A 570 -22.42 -12.62 -26.13
CA LYS A 570 -23.76 -12.38 -25.58
C LYS A 570 -24.11 -13.15 -24.29
N TYR A 571 -23.21 -13.99 -23.77
CA TYR A 571 -23.50 -14.99 -22.72
C TYR A 571 -22.89 -14.71 -21.34
N GLU A 572 -22.05 -13.68 -21.15
CA GLU A 572 -21.43 -13.39 -19.84
C GLU A 572 -21.39 -11.88 -19.47
N THR A 573 -21.97 -11.01 -20.30
CA THR A 573 -21.95 -9.55 -20.10
C THR A 573 -22.91 -9.02 -19.02
N GLU A 574 -23.74 -9.86 -18.41
CA GLU A 574 -24.66 -9.44 -17.33
C GLU A 574 -24.06 -9.56 -15.91
N LEU A 575 -22.91 -10.22 -15.75
CA LEU A 575 -22.31 -10.54 -14.43
C LEU A 575 -21.12 -9.65 -14.02
N TYR A 576 -20.54 -8.88 -14.93
CA TYR A 576 -19.29 -8.13 -14.69
C TYR A 576 -19.37 -6.68 -15.15
N ASN A 577 -18.71 -5.76 -14.44
CA ASN A 577 -18.66 -4.37 -14.84
C ASN A 577 -17.59 -4.15 -15.92
N LEU A 578 -18.02 -4.10 -17.17
CA LEU A 578 -17.16 -3.93 -18.36
C LEU A 578 -16.26 -2.69 -18.29
N GLU A 579 -16.70 -1.65 -17.59
CA GLU A 579 -15.90 -0.42 -17.40
C GLU A 579 -14.72 -0.66 -16.46
N HIS A 580 -14.88 -1.44 -15.40
CA HIS A 580 -13.78 -1.78 -14.47
C HIS A 580 -12.67 -2.56 -15.17
N ILE A 581 -13.05 -3.52 -16.03
CA ILE A 581 -12.12 -4.32 -16.83
C ILE A 581 -11.33 -3.42 -17.78
N ARG A 582 -12.02 -2.50 -18.46
CA ARG A 582 -11.41 -1.54 -19.36
C ARG A 582 -10.41 -0.66 -18.62
N LEU A 583 -10.81 -0.08 -17.48
CA LEU A 583 -9.96 0.76 -16.65
C LEU A 583 -8.73 0.00 -16.13
N TYR A 584 -8.88 -1.26 -15.71
CA TYR A 584 -7.77 -2.11 -15.27
C TYR A 584 -6.76 -2.37 -16.40
N LYS A 585 -7.26 -2.69 -17.60
CA LYS A 585 -6.44 -2.96 -18.78
C LYS A 585 -5.70 -1.70 -19.24
N GLU A 586 -6.40 -0.58 -19.37
CA GLU A 586 -5.80 0.70 -19.72
C GLU A 586 -4.75 1.13 -18.68
N ALA A 587 -4.98 0.88 -17.39
CA ALA A 587 -4.01 1.19 -16.35
C ALA A 587 -2.71 0.36 -16.50
N ASN A 588 -2.83 -0.96 -16.70
CA ASN A 588 -1.66 -1.84 -16.90
C ASN A 588 -0.89 -1.54 -18.18
N GLN A 589 -1.58 -1.22 -19.29
CA GLN A 589 -0.93 -0.90 -20.57
C GLN A 589 -0.15 0.43 -20.50
N ASN A 590 -0.65 1.41 -19.77
CA ASN A 590 -0.03 2.73 -19.66
C ASN A 590 1.14 2.76 -18.65
N LEU A 591 1.11 1.91 -17.63
CA LEU A 591 2.08 1.93 -16.53
C LEU A 591 3.55 1.87 -17.00
N PRO A 592 3.96 0.99 -17.95
CA PRO A 592 5.34 0.96 -18.45
C PRO A 592 5.78 2.28 -19.10
N SER A 593 4.88 2.94 -19.84
CA SER A 593 5.18 4.24 -20.44
C SER A 593 5.34 5.33 -19.39
N ILE A 594 4.53 5.30 -18.31
CA ILE A 594 4.63 6.25 -17.21
C ILE A 594 5.92 6.01 -16.42
N SER A 595 6.28 4.74 -16.13
CA SER A 595 7.53 4.38 -15.49
C SER A 595 8.75 4.94 -16.24
N LYS A 596 8.77 4.81 -17.58
CA LYS A 596 9.82 5.40 -18.40
C LYS A 596 9.87 6.93 -18.28
N LYS A 597 8.71 7.61 -18.31
CA LYS A 597 8.65 9.07 -18.09
C LYS A 597 9.19 9.48 -16.71
N ILE A 598 8.93 8.68 -15.67
CA ILE A 598 9.47 8.90 -14.33
C ILE A 598 10.99 8.76 -14.32
N GLU A 599 11.54 7.73 -14.96
CA GLU A 599 12.99 7.54 -15.09
C GLU A 599 13.66 8.70 -15.82
N ASP A 600 13.10 9.12 -16.97
CA ASP A 600 13.59 10.24 -17.75
C ASP A 600 13.51 11.57 -16.95
N ALA A 601 12.38 11.83 -16.28
CA ALA A 601 12.21 13.02 -15.44
C ALA A 601 13.16 13.03 -14.24
N GLN A 602 13.37 11.89 -13.58
CA GLN A 602 14.33 11.75 -12.50
C GLN A 602 15.76 11.99 -12.99
N SER A 603 16.12 11.49 -14.18
CA SER A 603 17.42 11.76 -14.80
C SER A 603 17.64 13.26 -15.06
N ASN A 604 16.61 13.98 -15.51
CA ASN A 604 16.67 15.43 -15.68
C ASN A 604 16.89 16.18 -14.36
N VAL A 605 16.19 15.79 -13.29
CA VAL A 605 16.40 16.35 -11.94
C VAL A 605 17.83 16.10 -11.47
N ASN A 606 18.31 14.84 -11.60
CA ASN A 606 19.65 14.46 -11.21
C ASN A 606 20.72 15.23 -11.99
N SER A 607 20.53 15.45 -13.30
CA SER A 607 21.47 16.21 -14.12
C SER A 607 21.64 17.65 -13.64
N VAL A 608 20.55 18.32 -13.23
CA VAL A 608 20.66 19.68 -12.68
C VAL A 608 21.30 19.63 -11.29
N TRP A 609 20.91 18.67 -10.45
CA TRP A 609 21.52 18.46 -9.15
C TRP A 609 23.03 18.24 -9.25
N ASP A 610 23.50 17.32 -10.09
CA ASP A 610 24.91 17.00 -10.26
C ASP A 610 25.73 18.23 -10.69
N SER A 611 25.16 19.10 -11.52
CA SER A 611 25.81 20.35 -11.94
C SER A 611 25.92 21.38 -10.81
N TYR A 612 24.99 21.38 -9.85
CA TYR A 612 25.00 22.27 -8.70
C TYR A 612 25.70 21.67 -7.49
N LYS A 613 25.73 20.34 -7.38
CA LYS A 613 26.27 19.58 -6.24
C LYS A 613 27.71 19.98 -5.97
N ASP A 614 28.50 20.25 -7.02
CA ASP A 614 29.89 20.72 -6.90
C ASP A 614 30.04 22.10 -6.25
N LEU A 615 29.02 22.96 -6.37
CA LEU A 615 28.97 24.26 -5.68
C LEU A 615 28.45 24.10 -4.24
N TYR A 616 27.46 23.22 -4.06
CA TYR A 616 26.87 22.85 -2.77
C TYR A 616 27.64 21.71 -2.08
N GLN A 617 28.97 21.74 -2.16
CA GLN A 617 29.80 20.83 -1.37
C GLN A 617 30.17 21.47 -0.03
N LEU A 618 30.79 20.66 0.82
CA LEU A 618 31.50 21.15 1.97
C LEU A 618 32.52 22.22 1.52
N TYR A 619 32.51 23.38 2.18
CA TYR A 619 33.34 24.52 1.83
C TYR A 619 34.81 24.10 1.71
N THR A 620 35.44 24.45 0.58
CA THR A 620 36.73 23.89 0.19
C THR A 620 37.85 24.22 1.19
N LYS A 621 38.60 23.17 1.57
CA LYS A 621 39.77 23.13 2.47
C LYS A 621 39.56 23.81 3.83
N ALA A 622 38.92 23.07 4.74
CA ALA A 622 39.15 23.30 6.17
C ALA A 622 40.67 23.22 6.45
N SER A 623 41.19 24.20 7.17
CA SER A 623 42.58 24.19 7.62
C SER A 623 42.82 23.12 8.69
N LEU A 624 41.76 22.71 9.39
CA LEU A 624 41.76 21.64 10.37
C LEU A 624 40.38 20.97 10.44
N LYS A 625 40.36 19.65 10.67
CA LYS A 625 39.15 18.89 11.02
C LYS A 625 39.46 17.84 12.08
N GLY A 626 38.48 17.51 12.90
CA GLY A 626 38.57 16.39 13.82
C GLY A 626 37.22 16.05 14.46
N VAL A 627 37.25 15.02 15.30
CA VAL A 627 36.10 14.47 16.01
C VAL A 627 36.54 14.13 17.44
N LEU A 628 35.78 14.56 18.44
CA LEU A 628 36.14 14.39 19.86
C LEU A 628 35.03 13.79 20.72
#